data_AF-A0A9X8BZ53-F1
#
_entry.id   AF-A0A9X8BZ53-F1
#
_cell.length_a   1.000
_cell.length_b   1.000
_cell.length_c   1.000
_cell.angle_alpha   90.00
_cell.angle_beta   90.00
_cell.angle_gamma   90.00
#
_symmetry.space_group_name_H-M   'P 1'
#
loop_
_entity.id
_entity.type
_entity.pdbx_description
1 polymer ?
#
loop_
_entity_poly.entity_id
_entity_poly.type
_entity_poly.pdbx_seq_one_letter_code
_entity_poly.pdbx_strand_id
1 'polypeptide(L)'
;MSLQERIKAYRIPIVGVLLLLVVWFIFFRGSGSSGILTQQEFEDKLKEMSNGKIVISDSKIKMYESEDGGVYSANWNGFMLSSRVDKDKKLDRTFSIITKQAGYMDEISIGQYHDLVVYLTRLSNEKMSVDEANVLVDTGLNFNQQITTGEQHETSKGDLYYRLSGGKKDINFFSFLIMDEDGHKRVINPNKK
;
A
#
# COMPACT_ATOMS: atom_id res chain seq x y z
N MET A 1 4.54 12.05 -37.23
CA MET A 1 3.68 11.64 -36.10
C MET A 1 2.95 12.87 -35.58
N SER A 2 1.63 12.91 -35.68
CA SER A 2 0.80 14.09 -35.37
C SER A 2 0.54 14.24 -33.86
N LEU A 3 0.22 15.45 -33.41
CA LEU A 3 -0.14 15.73 -32.00
C LEU A 3 -1.31 14.84 -31.52
N GLN A 4 -2.20 14.44 -32.44
CA GLN A 4 -3.32 13.53 -32.17
C GLN A 4 -2.86 12.08 -31.91
N GLU A 5 -1.77 11.63 -32.52
CA GLU A 5 -1.18 10.30 -32.26
C GLU A 5 -0.48 10.27 -30.89
N ARG A 6 0.12 11.38 -30.46
CA ARG A 6 0.68 11.53 -29.10
C ARG A 6 -0.42 11.56 -28.03
N ILE A 7 -1.56 12.21 -28.29
CA ILE A 7 -2.69 12.25 -27.35
C ILE A 7 -3.34 10.86 -27.17
N LYS A 8 -3.39 10.03 -28.21
CA LYS A 8 -3.83 8.62 -28.10
C LYS A 8 -2.87 7.76 -27.24
N ALA A 9 -1.57 8.06 -27.24
CA ALA A 9 -0.58 7.36 -26.44
C ALA A 9 -0.63 7.73 -24.94
N TYR A 10 -1.18 8.91 -24.59
CA TYR A 10 -1.43 9.35 -23.20
C TYR A 10 -2.75 8.86 -22.61
N ARG A 11 -3.37 7.82 -23.18
CA ARG A 11 -4.45 7.05 -22.53
C ARG A 11 -3.91 6.19 -21.37
N ILE A 12 -3.31 6.85 -20.37
CA ILE A 12 -3.24 6.31 -19.02
C ILE A 12 -4.69 6.30 -18.51
N PRO A 13 -5.22 5.21 -17.92
CA PRO A 13 -6.61 5.18 -17.49
C PRO A 13 -6.78 6.17 -16.34
N ILE A 14 -7.34 7.34 -16.66
CA ILE A 14 -7.72 8.41 -15.74
C ILE A 14 -8.58 7.84 -14.58
N VAL A 15 -9.34 6.78 -14.85
CA VAL A 15 -10.17 6.05 -13.88
C VAL A 15 -9.33 5.38 -12.78
N GLY A 16 -8.20 4.75 -13.15
CA GLY A 16 -7.31 4.11 -12.19
C GLY A 16 -6.67 5.13 -11.23
N VAL A 17 -6.21 6.27 -11.76
CA VAL A 17 -5.64 7.36 -10.96
C VAL A 17 -6.69 7.99 -10.04
N LEU A 18 -7.94 8.15 -10.49
CA LEU A 18 -9.02 8.70 -9.66
C LEU A 18 -9.39 7.76 -8.51
N LEU A 19 -9.51 6.45 -8.73
CA LEU A 19 -9.78 5.48 -7.66
C LEU A 19 -8.63 5.41 -6.65
N LEU A 20 -7.40 5.47 -7.14
CA LEU A 20 -6.18 5.51 -6.33
C LEU A 20 -6.16 6.78 -5.44
N LEU A 21 -6.50 7.94 -5.99
CA LEU A 21 -6.63 9.19 -5.22
C LEU A 21 -7.77 9.13 -4.19
N VAL A 22 -8.88 8.47 -4.50
CA VAL A 22 -10.03 8.31 -3.58
C VAL A 22 -9.65 7.40 -2.41
N VAL A 23 -9.08 6.22 -2.68
CA VAL A 23 -8.60 5.29 -1.63
C VAL A 23 -7.52 5.95 -0.80
N TRP A 24 -6.56 6.64 -1.42
CA TRP A 24 -5.51 7.39 -0.73
C TRP A 24 -6.11 8.49 0.17
N PHE A 25 -7.03 9.30 -0.36
CA PHE A 25 -7.68 10.38 0.39
C PHE A 25 -8.50 9.87 1.58
N ILE A 26 -9.23 8.77 1.43
CA ILE A 26 -10.07 8.18 2.48
C ILE A 26 -9.24 7.47 3.55
N PHE A 27 -8.20 6.75 3.12
CA PHE A 27 -7.33 5.99 4.00
C PHE A 27 -6.47 6.92 4.86
N PHE A 28 -5.91 7.99 4.30
CA PHE A 28 -4.96 8.83 5.02
C PHE A 28 -5.55 10.01 5.81
N ARG A 29 -6.78 10.48 5.51
CA ARG A 29 -7.41 11.67 6.13
C ARG A 29 -8.09 11.43 7.50
N GLY A 30 -7.59 10.49 8.31
CA GLY A 30 -8.13 10.20 9.64
C GLY A 30 -7.15 10.58 10.76
N SER A 31 -7.68 11.01 11.90
CA SER A 31 -6.94 11.21 13.15
C SER A 31 -7.31 10.04 14.07
N GLY A 32 -6.37 9.17 14.43
CA GLY A 32 -6.71 8.05 15.30
C GLY A 32 -5.56 7.17 15.80
N SER A 33 -4.50 7.02 15.02
CA SER A 33 -3.34 6.20 15.41
C SER A 33 -2.16 7.10 15.78
N SER A 34 -1.58 6.88 16.97
CA SER A 34 -0.25 7.39 17.31
C SER A 34 0.78 6.65 16.45
N GLY A 35 1.66 7.39 15.79
CA GLY A 35 2.77 6.79 15.05
C GLY A 35 3.69 6.04 16.00
N ILE A 36 4.23 4.92 15.53
CA ILE A 36 5.03 3.98 16.33
C ILE A 36 6.51 4.09 15.95
N LEU A 37 6.82 4.34 14.68
CA LEU A 37 8.17 4.37 14.15
C LEU A 37 8.48 5.71 13.50
N THR A 38 9.66 6.25 13.72
CA THR A 38 10.20 7.30 12.85
C THR A 38 10.43 6.76 11.44
N GLN A 39 10.58 7.67 10.46
CA GLN A 39 10.92 7.30 9.09
C GLN A 39 12.15 6.38 9.02
N GLN A 40 13.22 6.76 9.72
CA GLN A 40 14.47 6.01 9.71
C GLN A 40 14.30 4.63 10.33
N GLU A 41 13.62 4.51 11.48
CA GLU A 41 13.38 3.21 12.12
C GLU A 41 12.55 2.28 11.23
N PHE A 42 11.56 2.82 10.51
CA PHE A 42 10.78 2.06 9.53
C PHE A 42 11.67 1.54 8.39
N GLU A 43 12.46 2.41 7.77
CA GLU A 43 13.34 2.06 6.65
C GLU A 43 14.43 1.06 7.06
N ASP A 44 15.02 1.24 8.24
CA ASP A 44 16.04 0.34 8.79
C ASP A 44 15.45 -1.03 9.14
N LYS A 45 14.28 -1.10 9.78
CA LYS A 45 13.61 -2.38 10.08
C LYS A 45 13.21 -3.12 8.79
N LEU A 46 12.69 -2.42 7.78
CA LEU A 46 12.33 -3.03 6.50
C LEU A 46 13.57 -3.59 5.79
N LYS A 47 14.68 -2.87 5.84
CA LYS A 47 15.98 -3.32 5.31
C LYS A 47 16.50 -4.54 6.07
N GLU A 48 16.45 -4.53 7.39
CA GLU A 48 16.90 -5.64 8.24
C GLU A 48 16.07 -6.90 7.96
N MET A 49 14.74 -6.80 8.01
CA MET A 49 13.83 -7.93 7.79
C MET A 49 13.97 -8.55 6.40
N SER A 50 14.31 -7.74 5.40
CA SER A 50 14.51 -8.18 4.03
C SER A 50 15.95 -8.63 3.72
N ASN A 51 16.84 -8.68 4.73
CA ASN A 51 18.27 -8.96 4.57
C ASN A 51 18.92 -8.05 3.51
N GLY A 52 18.55 -6.78 3.51
CA GLY A 52 19.08 -5.77 2.58
C GLY A 52 18.50 -5.81 1.16
N LYS A 53 17.52 -6.68 0.87
CA LYS A 53 16.87 -6.74 -0.45
C LYS A 53 15.98 -5.52 -0.70
N ILE A 54 15.35 -4.99 0.35
CA ILE A 54 14.53 -3.77 0.27
C ILE A 54 15.30 -2.64 0.94
N VAL A 55 15.71 -1.67 0.13
CA VAL A 55 16.37 -0.46 0.61
C VAL A 55 15.63 0.73 0.00
N ILE A 56 15.01 1.53 0.85
CA ILE A 56 14.33 2.75 0.43
C ILE A 56 15.35 3.87 0.38
N SER A 57 15.56 4.43 -0.81
CA SER A 57 16.51 5.54 -1.04
C SER A 57 15.83 6.85 -1.46
N ASP A 58 14.57 6.77 -1.89
CA ASP A 58 13.75 7.93 -2.28
C ASP A 58 12.44 7.90 -1.51
N SER A 59 12.42 8.65 -0.42
CA SER A 59 11.26 8.79 0.45
C SER A 59 11.12 10.21 0.97
N LYS A 60 9.88 10.59 1.29
CA LYS A 60 9.53 11.90 1.81
C LYS A 60 8.33 11.83 2.72
N ILE A 61 8.29 12.73 3.68
CA ILE A 61 7.11 13.02 4.48
C ILE A 61 6.53 14.35 3.99
N LYS A 62 5.25 14.34 3.63
CA LYS A 62 4.48 15.56 3.35
C LYS A 62 3.44 15.74 4.44
N MET A 63 3.63 16.76 5.29
CA MET A 63 2.64 17.16 6.29
C MET A 63 1.41 17.78 5.64
N TYR A 64 0.26 17.61 6.26
CA TYR A 64 -0.96 18.33 5.91
C TYR A 64 -0.86 19.79 6.34
N GLU A 65 -1.62 20.67 5.68
CA GLU A 65 -1.68 22.10 6.03
C GLU A 65 -2.19 22.34 7.45
N SER A 66 -2.99 21.41 8.00
CA SER A 66 -3.48 21.42 9.38
C SER A 66 -2.44 21.00 10.42
N GLU A 67 -1.26 20.53 10.00
CA GLU A 67 -0.16 20.01 10.85
C GLU A 67 -0.55 18.88 11.83
N ASP A 68 -1.76 18.33 11.71
CA ASP A 68 -2.28 17.20 12.51
C ASP A 68 -1.75 15.83 12.07
N GLY A 69 -0.90 15.82 11.05
CA GLY A 69 -0.26 14.64 10.50
C GLY A 69 0.22 14.86 9.07
N GLY A 70 0.48 13.77 8.38
CA GLY A 70 0.94 13.79 7.01
C GLY A 70 0.92 12.42 6.37
N VAL A 71 1.61 12.32 5.24
CA VAL A 71 1.80 11.08 4.51
C VAL A 71 3.28 10.88 4.26
N TYR A 72 3.78 9.73 4.68
CA TYR A 72 5.03 9.18 4.19
C TYR A 72 4.79 8.58 2.80
N SER A 73 5.67 8.87 1.86
CA SER A 73 5.66 8.24 0.55
C SER A 73 7.07 7.84 0.14
N ALA A 74 7.20 6.63 -0.42
CA ALA A 74 8.44 6.12 -0.95
C ALA A 74 8.21 5.38 -2.26
N ASN A 75 9.25 5.33 -3.10
CA ASN A 75 9.28 4.47 -4.27
C ASN A 75 10.40 3.43 -4.10
N TRP A 76 10.05 2.16 -4.26
CA TRP A 76 11.02 1.09 -4.35
C TRP A 76 10.67 0.22 -5.55
N ASN A 77 11.56 0.12 -6.55
CA ASN A 77 11.37 -0.69 -7.76
C ASN A 77 10.02 -0.45 -8.50
N GLY A 78 9.47 0.77 -8.44
CA GLY A 78 8.17 1.07 -9.06
C GLY A 78 6.96 0.70 -8.20
N PHE A 79 7.17 0.23 -6.97
CA PHE A 79 6.15 0.12 -5.93
C PHE A 79 6.09 1.43 -5.15
N MET A 80 4.92 2.06 -5.16
CA MET A 80 4.67 3.25 -4.35
C MET A 80 4.15 2.81 -2.98
N LEU A 81 4.97 3.05 -1.96
CA LEU A 81 4.59 2.83 -0.57
C LEU A 81 4.05 4.14 0.00
N SER A 82 3.03 4.04 0.83
CA SER A 82 2.61 5.17 1.66
C SER A 82 2.11 4.71 3.03
N SER A 83 2.29 5.57 4.02
CA SER A 83 1.84 5.36 5.39
C SER A 83 1.40 6.70 5.98
N ARG A 84 0.47 6.68 6.93
CA ARG A 84 0.08 7.88 7.65
C ARG A 84 1.22 8.25 8.59
N VAL A 85 1.43 9.54 8.72
CA VAL A 85 2.37 10.13 9.67
C VAL A 85 1.60 10.98 10.66
N ASP A 86 1.91 10.87 11.95
CA ASP A 86 1.33 11.72 12.98
C ASP A 86 2.02 13.11 13.03
N LYS A 87 1.53 14.00 13.89
CA LYS A 87 2.11 15.34 14.10
C LYS A 87 3.58 15.33 14.52
N ASP A 88 4.04 14.23 15.15
CA ASP A 88 5.40 14.06 15.65
C ASP A 88 6.32 13.39 14.60
N LYS A 89 5.84 13.30 13.35
CA LYS A 89 6.53 12.70 12.21
C LYS A 89 6.79 11.20 12.36
N LYS A 90 5.97 10.50 13.15
CA LYS A 90 6.03 9.05 13.27
C LYS A 90 5.00 8.39 12.36
N LEU A 91 5.44 7.35 11.66
CA LEU A 91 4.61 6.49 10.83
C LEU A 91 3.75 5.60 11.73
N ASP A 92 2.49 5.46 11.34
CA ASP A 92 1.63 4.45 11.96
C ASP A 92 1.87 3.05 11.38
N ARG A 93 1.15 2.07 11.93
CA ARG A 93 1.22 0.68 11.47
C ARG A 93 0.31 0.40 10.27
N THR A 94 -0.21 1.42 9.61
CA THR A 94 -1.09 1.29 8.44
C THR A 94 -0.30 1.67 7.19
N PHE A 95 -0.45 0.87 6.13
CA PHE A 95 0.36 1.00 4.93
C PHE A 95 -0.48 0.78 3.69
N SER A 96 -0.09 1.44 2.60
CA SER A 96 -0.57 1.15 1.26
C SER A 96 0.60 0.87 0.33
N ILE A 97 0.46 -0.14 -0.52
CA ILE A 97 1.32 -0.36 -1.68
C ILE A 97 0.47 -0.20 -2.92
N ILE A 98 1.00 0.51 -3.91
CA ILE A 98 0.46 0.52 -5.27
C ILE A 98 1.56 0.11 -6.24
N THR A 99 1.27 -0.83 -7.11
CA THR A 99 2.21 -1.33 -8.10
C THR A 99 2.24 -0.48 -9.37
N LYS A 100 3.24 -0.71 -10.23
CA LYS A 100 3.12 -0.42 -11.67
C LYS A 100 1.91 -1.13 -12.28
N GLN A 101 1.56 -0.79 -13.52
CA GLN A 101 0.40 -1.43 -14.15
C GLN A 101 0.58 -2.96 -14.19
N ALA A 102 -0.46 -3.71 -13.82
CA ALA A 102 -0.46 -5.16 -13.66
C ALA A 102 0.06 -5.88 -14.91
N GLY A 103 -0.31 -5.41 -16.11
CA GLY A 103 0.18 -5.98 -17.38
C GLY A 103 1.68 -5.79 -17.65
N TYR A 104 2.39 -5.00 -16.84
CA TYR A 104 3.85 -4.79 -16.92
C TYR A 104 4.61 -5.42 -15.74
N MET A 105 3.95 -6.24 -14.93
CA MET A 105 4.60 -7.02 -13.87
C MET A 105 5.00 -8.39 -14.42
N ASP A 106 6.31 -8.64 -14.46
CA ASP A 106 6.87 -9.97 -14.66
C ASP A 106 6.85 -10.76 -13.34
N GLU A 107 7.23 -12.03 -13.41
CA GLU A 107 7.28 -12.94 -12.25
C GLU A 107 8.18 -12.39 -11.13
N ILE A 108 9.30 -11.76 -11.49
CA ILE A 108 10.21 -11.12 -10.52
C ILE A 108 9.50 -9.98 -9.79
N SER A 109 8.80 -9.11 -10.51
CA SER A 109 8.05 -8.01 -9.92
C SER A 109 6.90 -8.51 -9.05
N ILE A 110 6.23 -9.60 -9.44
CA ILE A 110 5.17 -10.22 -8.64
C ILE A 110 5.76 -10.78 -7.34
N GLY A 111 6.91 -11.47 -7.41
CA GLY A 111 7.61 -11.96 -6.21
C GLY A 111 8.07 -10.83 -5.29
N GLN A 112 8.59 -9.73 -5.84
CA GLN A 112 8.95 -8.55 -5.06
C GLN A 112 7.74 -7.88 -4.39
N TYR A 113 6.60 -7.83 -5.08
CA TYR A 113 5.36 -7.33 -4.51
C TYR A 113 4.88 -8.20 -3.36
N HIS A 114 4.90 -9.53 -3.53
CA HIS A 114 4.57 -10.50 -2.47
C HIS A 114 5.45 -10.30 -1.24
N ASP A 115 6.77 -10.33 -1.43
CA ASP A 115 7.76 -10.12 -0.35
C ASP A 115 7.45 -8.83 0.41
N LEU A 116 7.20 -7.73 -0.33
CA LEU A 116 6.89 -6.43 0.27
C LEU A 116 5.60 -6.45 1.10
N VAL A 117 4.54 -7.09 0.61
CA VAL A 117 3.28 -7.27 1.35
C VAL A 117 3.54 -8.03 2.65
N VAL A 118 4.32 -9.11 2.62
CA VAL A 118 4.68 -9.92 3.80
C VAL A 118 5.47 -9.10 4.82
N TYR A 119 6.49 -8.34 4.38
CA TYR A 119 7.29 -7.53 5.30
C TYR A 119 6.48 -6.40 5.94
N LEU A 120 5.64 -5.69 5.18
CA LEU A 120 4.77 -4.66 5.75
C LEU A 120 3.75 -5.25 6.71
N THR A 121 3.20 -6.43 6.41
CA THR A 121 2.28 -7.16 7.30
C THR A 121 2.91 -7.45 8.66
N ARG A 122 4.18 -7.86 8.67
CA ARG A 122 4.95 -8.11 9.90
C ARG A 122 5.34 -6.82 10.62
N LEU A 123 5.70 -5.76 9.91
CA LEU A 123 5.98 -4.45 10.52
C LEU A 123 4.74 -3.88 11.21
N SER A 124 3.56 -4.07 10.62
CA SER A 124 2.30 -3.66 11.23
C SER A 124 1.91 -4.46 12.47
N ASN A 125 2.42 -5.69 12.60
CA ASN A 125 2.13 -6.59 13.71
C ASN A 125 3.42 -7.31 14.13
N GLU A 126 4.22 -6.67 14.98
CA GLU A 126 5.54 -7.18 15.40
C GLU A 126 5.50 -8.55 16.10
N LYS A 127 4.33 -8.98 16.61
CA LYS A 127 4.15 -10.31 17.22
C LYS A 127 3.94 -11.42 16.18
N MET A 128 3.69 -11.05 14.92
CA MET A 128 3.44 -12.00 13.84
C MET A 128 4.74 -12.62 13.35
N SER A 129 4.79 -13.95 13.39
CA SER A 129 5.90 -14.71 12.81
C SER A 129 5.94 -14.59 11.28
N VAL A 130 7.07 -14.97 10.68
CA VAL A 130 7.21 -15.01 9.21
C VAL A 130 6.19 -15.95 8.58
N ASP A 131 6.02 -17.15 9.16
CA ASP A 131 5.10 -18.15 8.63
C ASP A 131 3.64 -17.70 8.74
N GLU A 132 3.24 -17.07 9.85
CA GLU A 132 1.90 -16.50 9.98
C GLU A 132 1.62 -15.40 8.96
N ALA A 133 2.60 -14.54 8.69
CA ALA A 133 2.47 -13.49 7.68
C ALA A 133 2.33 -14.09 6.26
N ASN A 134 3.14 -15.10 5.93
CA ASN A 134 3.00 -15.82 4.66
C ASN A 134 1.63 -16.50 4.54
N VAL A 135 1.15 -17.21 5.57
CA VAL A 135 -0.18 -17.82 5.55
C VAL A 135 -1.29 -16.78 5.39
N LEU A 136 -1.18 -15.63 6.06
CA LEU A 136 -2.13 -14.54 5.90
C LEU A 136 -2.16 -14.03 4.46
N VAL A 137 -1.00 -13.83 3.84
CA VAL A 137 -0.89 -13.32 2.47
C VAL A 137 -1.30 -14.37 1.42
N ASP A 138 -0.76 -15.57 1.51
CA ASP A 138 -0.96 -16.62 0.52
C ASP A 138 -2.34 -17.24 0.59
N THR A 139 -2.84 -17.47 1.81
CA THR A 139 -4.13 -18.15 2.03
C THR A 139 -5.22 -17.17 2.42
N GLY A 140 -4.96 -16.28 3.39
CA GLY A 140 -5.96 -15.33 3.88
C GLY A 140 -6.35 -14.28 2.83
N LEU A 141 -5.38 -13.74 2.11
CA LEU A 141 -5.60 -12.79 1.02
C LEU A 141 -5.62 -13.46 -0.35
N ASN A 142 -5.36 -14.77 -0.43
CA ASN A 142 -5.33 -15.54 -1.67
C ASN A 142 -4.53 -14.84 -2.78
N PHE A 143 -3.28 -14.47 -2.46
CA PHE A 143 -2.45 -13.59 -3.29
C PHE A 143 -2.39 -14.05 -4.76
N ASN A 144 -2.15 -15.34 -5.02
CA ASN A 144 -2.03 -15.86 -6.38
C ASN A 144 -3.34 -15.72 -7.18
N GLN A 145 -4.49 -15.98 -6.55
CA GLN A 145 -5.79 -15.78 -7.18
C GLN A 145 -6.02 -14.30 -7.47
N GLN A 146 -5.62 -13.42 -6.55
CA GLN A 146 -5.76 -11.98 -6.72
C GLN A 146 -4.94 -11.47 -7.92
N ILE A 147 -3.68 -11.89 -8.04
CA ILE A 147 -2.83 -11.53 -9.18
C ILE A 147 -3.41 -12.05 -10.50
N THR A 148 -4.03 -13.23 -10.49
CA THR A 148 -4.58 -13.87 -11.70
C THR A 148 -5.89 -13.24 -12.16
N THR A 149 -6.78 -12.89 -11.23
CA THR A 149 -8.18 -12.51 -11.54
C THR A 149 -8.46 -11.02 -11.33
N GLY A 150 -7.62 -10.35 -10.53
CA GLY A 150 -7.87 -9.02 -10.00
C GLY A 150 -9.04 -8.94 -9.02
N GLU A 151 -9.56 -10.08 -8.52
CA GLU A 151 -10.60 -10.09 -7.49
C GLU A 151 -10.10 -9.46 -6.19
N GLN A 152 -10.98 -8.72 -5.51
CA GLN A 152 -10.62 -8.15 -4.22
C GLN A 152 -10.65 -9.25 -3.17
N HIS A 153 -9.60 -9.34 -2.36
CA HIS A 153 -9.52 -10.23 -1.21
C HIS A 153 -9.21 -9.43 0.04
N GLU A 154 -9.85 -9.80 1.15
CA GLU A 154 -9.69 -9.14 2.43
C GLU A 154 -9.69 -10.16 3.56
N THR A 155 -8.87 -9.91 4.57
CA THR A 155 -8.83 -10.68 5.82
C THR A 155 -8.49 -9.75 6.99
N SER A 156 -8.57 -10.26 8.22
CA SER A 156 -8.20 -9.50 9.41
C SER A 156 -7.44 -10.36 10.42
N LYS A 157 -6.59 -9.70 11.21
CA LYS A 157 -5.88 -10.32 12.33
C LYS A 157 -5.68 -9.28 13.42
N GLY A 158 -6.26 -9.53 14.60
CA GLY A 158 -6.29 -8.56 15.68
C GLY A 158 -7.17 -7.36 15.30
N ASP A 159 -6.63 -6.16 15.43
CA ASP A 159 -7.27 -4.89 15.11
C ASP A 159 -6.87 -4.33 13.73
N LEU A 160 -6.22 -5.16 12.90
CA LEU A 160 -5.79 -4.83 11.55
C LEU A 160 -6.59 -5.60 10.49
N TYR A 161 -6.89 -4.89 9.42
CA TYR A 161 -7.57 -5.37 8.23
C TYR A 161 -6.64 -5.25 7.03
N TYR A 162 -6.56 -6.31 6.23
CA TYR A 162 -5.64 -6.44 5.12
C TYR A 162 -6.44 -6.62 3.85
N ARG A 163 -6.12 -5.88 2.79
CA ARG A 163 -6.85 -5.96 1.52
C ARG A 163 -5.91 -5.95 0.33
N LEU A 164 -6.12 -6.88 -0.61
CA LEU A 164 -5.59 -6.82 -1.97
C LEU A 164 -6.71 -6.47 -2.94
N SER A 165 -6.43 -5.59 -3.90
CA SER A 165 -7.38 -5.19 -4.95
C SER A 165 -6.68 -4.74 -6.23
N GLY A 166 -7.46 -4.49 -7.28
CA GLY A 166 -6.95 -4.05 -8.58
C GLY A 166 -6.51 -5.21 -9.46
N GLY A 167 -5.83 -4.92 -10.58
CA GLY A 167 -5.45 -5.91 -11.61
C GLY A 167 -6.50 -6.14 -12.70
N LYS A 168 -7.66 -5.48 -12.60
CA LYS A 168 -8.72 -5.52 -13.60
C LYS A 168 -8.51 -4.44 -14.67
N LYS A 169 -9.25 -4.52 -15.77
CA LYS A 169 -9.11 -3.57 -16.91
C LYS A 169 -9.37 -2.11 -16.52
N ASP A 170 -10.26 -1.89 -15.56
CA ASP A 170 -10.65 -0.59 -15.00
C ASP A 170 -9.69 -0.08 -13.92
N ILE A 171 -9.06 -0.99 -13.18
CA ILE A 171 -8.02 -0.71 -12.17
C ILE A 171 -6.77 -1.52 -12.54
N ASN A 172 -6.00 -0.97 -13.49
CA ASN A 172 -4.92 -1.72 -14.14
C ASN A 172 -3.62 -1.79 -13.33
N PHE A 173 -3.66 -1.64 -12.01
CA PHE A 173 -2.54 -1.83 -11.07
C PHE A 173 -3.04 -2.68 -9.89
N PHE A 174 -2.14 -3.33 -9.17
CA PHE A 174 -2.48 -3.97 -7.91
C PHE A 174 -2.27 -2.99 -6.75
N SER A 175 -3.09 -3.14 -5.72
CA SER A 175 -2.97 -2.37 -4.50
C SER A 175 -3.10 -3.27 -3.28
N PHE A 176 -2.30 -2.99 -2.28
CA PHE A 176 -2.38 -3.59 -0.95
C PHE A 176 -2.63 -2.51 0.09
N LEU A 177 -3.50 -2.80 1.06
CA LEU A 177 -3.80 -1.92 2.19
C LEU A 177 -3.73 -2.70 3.50
N ILE A 178 -3.09 -2.11 4.51
CA ILE A 178 -3.21 -2.50 5.93
C ILE A 178 -3.93 -1.37 6.64
N MET A 179 -5.09 -1.64 7.21
CA MET A 179 -5.97 -0.66 7.84
C MET A 179 -6.17 -0.97 9.31
N ASP A 180 -6.29 0.06 10.13
CA ASP A 180 -6.95 -0.05 11.43
C ASP A 180 -8.48 -0.12 11.23
N GLU A 181 -9.23 -0.34 12.31
CA GLU A 181 -10.69 -0.45 12.26
C GLU A 181 -11.36 0.78 11.64
N ASP A 182 -10.90 1.98 11.98
CA ASP A 182 -11.47 3.23 11.46
C ASP A 182 -11.13 3.43 9.98
N GLY A 183 -9.90 3.09 9.57
CA GLY A 183 -9.48 3.07 8.17
C GLY A 183 -10.31 2.11 7.35
N HIS A 184 -10.55 0.91 7.88
CA HIS A 184 -11.40 -0.09 7.25
C HIS A 184 -12.83 0.44 7.06
N LYS A 185 -13.45 0.98 8.11
CA LYS A 185 -14.79 1.61 8.07
C LYS A 185 -14.88 2.71 7.01
N ARG A 186 -13.87 3.58 6.94
CA ARG A 186 -13.81 4.67 5.95
C ARG A 186 -13.74 4.14 4.52
N VAL A 187 -12.95 3.09 4.29
CA VAL A 187 -12.80 2.49 2.96
C VAL A 187 -14.05 1.72 2.52
N ILE A 188 -14.73 1.00 3.42
CA ILE A 188 -15.98 0.27 3.09
C ILE A 188 -17.22 1.17 3.02
N ASN A 189 -17.24 2.29 3.75
CA ASN A 189 -18.37 3.22 3.82
C ASN A 189 -17.87 4.68 3.72
N PRO A 190 -17.45 5.13 2.53
CA PRO A 190 -16.86 6.45 2.35
C PRO A 190 -17.80 7.63 2.64
N ASN A 191 -19.11 7.37 2.75
CA ASN A 191 -20.15 8.38 3.01
C ASN A 191 -20.52 8.54 4.50
N LYS A 192 -19.97 7.72 5.41
CA LYS A 192 -20.16 7.90 6.86
C LYS A 192 -18.97 8.69 7.41
N LYS A 193 -19.17 9.99 7.62
CA LYS A 193 -18.30 10.86 8.42
C LYS A 193 -18.91 11.07 9.80
#